data_AF-A0A3E0VPU9-F1
#
_entry.id   AF-A0A3E0VPU9-F1
#
_cell.length_a   1.000
_cell.length_b   1.000
_cell.length_c   1.000
_cell.angle_alpha   90.00
_cell.angle_beta   90.00
_cell.angle_gamma   90.00
#
_symmetry.space_group_name_H-M   'P 1'
#
loop_
_entity.id
_entity.type
_entity.pdbx_description
1 polymer ?
#
loop_
_entity_poly.entity_id
_entity_poly.type
_entity_poly.pdbx_seq_one_letter_code
_entity_poly.pdbx_strand_id
1 'polypeptide(L)'
;MTMARSLRIPLSSKVDDEHGRDTHAGQPLAPDVRLTIDDHQRFGDGTLWSFAGVEVVDIVQSPTPPIPIFRHVSPVHGDRIAVVFLLEGEVQVTHDGAQFRFLSGSAAYIVTGTATSVEASETCRAVMVSLRRSRLAAAGIDVRQTFGAFAASTARTSPLLTFALALIEVSRDHTLPTEPTATVLTDLVAGLFRADDAYSTRSLGSGLDVEFEGYRETVRTFLLTQVEEGSAG
;
A
#
# COMPACT_ATOMS: atom_id res chain seq x y z
N MET A 1 -8.47 26.16 12.11
CA MET A 1 -7.18 25.47 12.34
C MET A 1 -7.50 24.00 12.60
N THR A 2 -7.36 23.17 11.57
CA THR A 2 -7.80 21.76 11.60
C THR A 2 -6.69 20.93 12.24
N MET A 3 -6.96 20.31 13.39
CA MET A 3 -5.97 19.53 14.15
C MET A 3 -5.71 18.17 13.48
N ALA A 4 -4.47 17.68 13.58
CA ALA A 4 -4.13 16.31 13.24
C ALA A 4 -4.88 15.35 14.17
N ARG A 5 -5.63 14.40 13.60
CA ARG A 5 -6.28 13.33 14.36
C ARG A 5 -5.35 12.14 14.38
N SER A 6 -4.90 11.75 15.58
CA SER A 6 -4.33 10.44 15.81
C SER A 6 -5.47 9.46 15.99
N LEU A 7 -5.59 8.53 15.05
CA LEU A 7 -6.53 7.43 15.16
C LEU A 7 -5.68 6.16 15.33
N ARG A 8 -5.78 5.52 16.50
CA ARG A 8 -5.43 4.10 16.56
C ARG A 8 -6.43 3.40 15.68
N ILE A 9 -5.98 2.95 14.52
CA ILE A 9 -6.83 2.14 13.66
C ILE A 9 -6.56 0.72 14.13
N PRO A 10 -7.50 0.09 14.86
CA PRO A 10 -7.55 -1.35 14.78
C PRO A 10 -7.90 -1.61 13.32
N LEU A 11 -6.94 -2.05 12.51
CA LEU A 11 -7.16 -2.41 11.11
C LEU A 11 -7.91 -3.76 11.03
N SER A 12 -8.86 -3.93 11.95
CA SER A 12 -9.68 -5.08 12.27
C SER A 12 -10.81 -4.60 13.19
N SER A 13 -12.07 -4.76 12.81
CA SER A 13 -13.17 -4.61 13.76
C SER A 13 -13.16 -5.80 14.72
N LYS A 14 -12.66 -5.62 15.94
CA LYS A 14 -13.28 -6.33 17.05
C LYS A 14 -14.61 -5.60 17.30
N VAL A 15 -15.70 -6.19 16.82
CA VAL A 15 -16.95 -6.01 17.55
C VAL A 15 -16.69 -6.68 18.89
N ASP A 16 -16.68 -5.90 19.97
CA ASP A 16 -16.79 -6.47 21.30
C ASP A 16 -18.10 -7.26 21.32
N ASP A 17 -18.01 -8.60 21.35
CA ASP A 17 -19.10 -9.48 21.74
C ASP A 17 -19.38 -9.29 23.24
N GLU A 18 -19.77 -8.08 23.61
CA GLU A 18 -20.56 -7.84 24.81
C GLU A 18 -21.92 -7.34 24.34
N HIS A 19 -22.88 -8.27 24.19
CA HIS A 19 -24.23 -8.15 24.76
C HIS A 19 -25.10 -9.36 24.39
N GLY A 20 -25.63 -10.02 25.43
CA GLY A 20 -27.01 -10.49 25.39
C GLY A 20 -27.23 -11.97 25.10
N ARG A 21 -26.97 -12.83 26.10
CA ARG A 21 -27.81 -14.02 26.27
C ARG A 21 -29.22 -13.58 26.68
N ASP A 22 -30.19 -14.15 25.94
CA ASP A 22 -31.56 -14.47 26.35
C ASP A 22 -32.51 -13.29 26.64
N THR A 23 -33.79 -13.26 26.26
CA THR A 23 -34.70 -14.06 25.41
C THR A 23 -35.96 -13.18 25.33
N HIS A 24 -36.61 -13.05 24.18
CA HIS A 24 -38.08 -13.08 24.07
C HIS A 24 -38.52 -13.09 22.61
N ALA A 25 -39.49 -13.97 22.37
CA ALA A 25 -39.95 -14.46 21.08
C ALA A 25 -40.87 -13.49 20.33
N GLY A 26 -40.84 -13.59 19.00
CA GLY A 26 -42.03 -13.40 18.17
C GLY A 26 -41.92 -12.40 17.02
N GLN A 27 -41.42 -12.85 15.85
CA GLN A 27 -42.03 -12.52 14.55
C GLN A 27 -41.39 -13.30 13.39
N PRO A 28 -42.16 -13.85 12.44
CA PRO A 28 -41.62 -14.43 11.20
C PRO A 28 -41.77 -13.44 10.04
N LEU A 29 -40.64 -12.99 9.46
CA LEU A 29 -40.63 -12.24 8.19
C LEU A 29 -39.41 -12.63 7.33
N ALA A 30 -39.74 -13.13 6.12
CA ALA A 30 -39.03 -13.16 4.83
C ALA A 30 -37.61 -13.80 4.68
N PRO A 31 -37.31 -14.42 3.51
CA PRO A 31 -36.03 -15.03 3.21
C PRO A 31 -35.05 -13.98 2.70
N ASP A 32 -34.51 -13.17 3.60
CA ASP A 32 -33.35 -12.35 3.27
C ASP A 32 -32.09 -13.20 3.36
N VAL A 33 -31.35 -13.20 2.25
CA VAL A 33 -30.01 -13.75 2.11
C VAL A 33 -29.14 -13.15 3.21
N ARG A 34 -28.90 -13.92 4.27
CA ARG A 34 -27.81 -13.66 5.20
C ARG A 34 -26.52 -13.85 4.44
N LEU A 35 -25.97 -12.75 3.91
CA LEU A 35 -24.53 -12.64 3.72
C LEU A 35 -23.91 -12.81 5.12
N THR A 36 -23.50 -14.03 5.43
CA THR A 36 -22.47 -14.28 6.43
C THR A 36 -21.29 -13.41 6.02
N ILE A 37 -21.07 -12.32 6.77
CA ILE A 37 -19.84 -11.54 6.71
C ILE A 37 -18.79 -12.45 7.35
N ASP A 38 -18.24 -13.33 6.52
CA ASP A 38 -17.15 -14.24 6.85
C ASP A 38 -15.92 -13.44 7.28
N ASP A 39 -15.36 -13.83 8.42
CA ASP A 39 -14.01 -13.61 8.92
C ASP A 39 -13.23 -12.41 8.36
N HIS A 40 -13.33 -11.27 9.04
CA HIS A 40 -12.36 -10.20 8.93
C HIS A 40 -11.01 -10.65 9.54
N GLN A 41 -10.15 -11.22 8.69
CA GLN A 41 -8.74 -11.46 9.03
C GLN A 41 -8.06 -10.13 9.43
N ARG A 42 -7.32 -10.16 10.53
CA ARG A 42 -6.68 -8.98 11.13
C ARG A 42 -5.60 -8.39 10.22
N PHE A 43 -5.67 -7.09 9.94
CA PHE A 43 -4.62 -6.36 9.22
C PHE A 43 -3.71 -5.58 10.20
N GLY A 44 -3.01 -6.27 11.11
CA GLY A 44 -2.01 -5.65 11.99
C GLY A 44 -2.52 -4.59 12.99
N ASP A 45 -1.57 -3.97 13.70
CA ASP A 45 -1.77 -2.85 14.62
C ASP A 45 -1.08 -1.60 14.04
N GLY A 46 -1.75 -0.43 14.09
CA GLY A 46 -1.14 0.79 13.58
C GLY A 46 -1.73 2.09 14.11
N THR A 47 -1.00 3.17 13.88
CA THR A 47 -1.47 4.53 14.19
C THR A 47 -1.49 5.35 12.91
N LEU A 48 -2.63 5.99 12.63
CA LEU A 48 -2.83 6.90 11.50
C LEU A 48 -2.76 8.36 11.99
N TRP A 49 -2.00 9.16 11.25
CA TRP A 49 -2.03 10.62 11.32
C TRP A 49 -2.50 11.19 9.99
N SER A 50 -3.36 12.21 10.03
CA SER A 50 -3.86 12.90 8.84
C SER A 50 -3.53 14.39 8.85
N PHE A 51 -2.96 14.87 7.74
CA PHE A 51 -2.50 16.23 7.49
C PHE A 51 -3.12 16.72 6.19
N ALA A 52 -4.22 17.47 6.29
CA ALA A 52 -4.95 18.04 5.17
C ALA A 52 -5.15 17.05 4.00
N GLY A 53 -5.53 15.79 4.28
CA GLY A 53 -5.78 14.75 3.25
C GLY A 53 -4.56 13.94 2.80
N VAL A 54 -3.36 14.23 3.33
CA VAL A 54 -2.20 13.34 3.32
C VAL A 54 -2.21 12.54 4.62
N GLU A 55 -1.95 11.25 4.53
CA GLU A 55 -2.03 10.31 5.63
C GLU A 55 -0.67 9.64 5.84
N VAL A 56 -0.27 9.47 7.09
CA VAL A 56 0.93 8.73 7.46
C VAL A 56 0.51 7.65 8.44
N VAL A 57 0.99 6.42 8.24
CA VAL A 57 0.65 5.26 9.07
C VAL A 57 1.91 4.50 9.46
N ASP A 58 2.07 4.22 10.74
CA ASP A 58 3.02 3.22 11.26
C ASP A 58 2.26 1.90 11.40
N ILE A 59 2.72 0.86 10.72
CA ILE A 59 2.06 -0.44 10.58
C ILE A 59 2.95 -1.51 11.19
N VAL A 60 2.40 -2.29 12.12
CA VAL A 60 2.99 -3.54 12.60
C VAL A 60 2.06 -4.68 12.19
N GLN A 61 2.53 -5.55 11.31
CA GLN A 61 1.75 -6.66 10.76
C GLN A 61 2.29 -7.98 11.32
N SER A 62 1.45 -8.75 12.01
CA SER A 62 1.78 -10.13 12.38
C SER A 62 1.77 -11.06 11.17
N PRO A 63 2.36 -12.27 11.27
CA PRO A 63 2.27 -13.26 10.22
C PRO A 63 0.82 -13.50 9.79
N THR A 64 0.58 -13.42 8.49
CA THR A 64 -0.76 -13.46 7.90
C THR A 64 -0.71 -14.16 6.55
N PRO A 65 -1.76 -14.94 6.20
CA PRO A 65 -1.91 -15.44 4.84
C PRO A 65 -2.10 -14.27 3.86
N PRO A 66 -2.14 -14.51 2.54
CA PRO A 66 -2.44 -13.46 1.56
C PRO A 66 -3.73 -12.72 1.89
N ILE A 67 -3.61 -11.47 2.35
CA ILE A 67 -4.72 -10.57 2.66
C ILE A 67 -4.80 -9.48 1.60
N PRO A 68 -5.98 -9.19 1.04
CA PRO A 68 -6.13 -8.09 0.11
C PRO A 68 -5.91 -6.74 0.78
N ILE A 69 -5.17 -5.86 0.11
CA ILE A 69 -4.94 -4.49 0.55
C ILE A 69 -5.70 -3.51 -0.34
N PHE A 70 -6.23 -2.44 0.27
CA PHE A 70 -6.97 -1.38 -0.42
C PHE A 70 -8.21 -1.83 -1.23
N ARG A 71 -8.77 -3.02 -0.95
CA ARG A 71 -10.03 -3.47 -1.61
C ARG A 71 -11.23 -2.59 -1.29
N HIS A 72 -11.19 -1.87 -0.16
CA HIS A 72 -12.24 -0.91 0.17
C HIS A 72 -11.99 0.41 -0.56
N VAL A 73 -12.38 0.45 -1.84
CA VAL A 73 -12.76 1.69 -2.51
C VAL A 73 -14.01 2.20 -1.80
N SER A 74 -13.83 2.81 -0.63
CA SER A 74 -14.89 3.66 -0.11
C SER A 74 -15.01 4.81 -1.12
N PRO A 75 -16.20 5.08 -1.68
CA PRO A 75 -16.41 6.22 -2.57
C PRO A 75 -16.03 7.57 -1.91
N VAL A 76 -15.88 7.58 -0.58
CA VAL A 76 -15.40 8.72 0.22
C VAL A 76 -13.87 8.89 0.14
N HIS A 77 -13.13 7.80 -0.08
CA HIS A 77 -11.65 7.79 -0.01
C HIS A 77 -10.99 8.14 -1.36
N GLY A 78 -11.69 7.98 -2.49
CA GLY A 78 -11.30 8.52 -3.80
C GLY A 78 -10.00 7.94 -4.39
N ASP A 79 -9.53 8.53 -5.50
CA ASP A 79 -8.32 8.15 -6.24
C ASP A 79 -7.04 8.53 -5.44
N ARG A 80 -6.55 7.59 -4.63
CA ARG A 80 -5.37 7.77 -3.78
C ARG A 80 -4.24 6.85 -4.21
N ILE A 81 -3.04 7.25 -3.83
CA ILE A 81 -1.82 6.48 -3.94
C ILE A 81 -1.18 6.39 -2.56
N ALA A 82 -0.70 5.20 -2.21
CA ALA A 82 0.03 4.93 -0.99
C ALA A 82 1.46 4.51 -1.36
N VAL A 83 2.45 5.17 -0.78
CA VAL A 83 3.85 4.75 -0.80
C VAL A 83 4.10 4.01 0.51
N VAL A 84 4.59 2.78 0.43
CA VAL A 84 4.86 1.91 1.57
C VAL A 84 6.34 1.60 1.62
N PHE A 85 6.96 1.85 2.77
CA PHE A 85 8.33 1.47 3.08
C PHE A 85 8.31 0.30 4.06
N LEU A 86 8.98 -0.80 3.71
CA LEU A 86 9.16 -1.92 4.63
C LEU A 86 10.40 -1.65 5.49
N LEU A 87 10.23 -1.51 6.79
CA LEU A 87 11.31 -1.23 7.73
C LEU A 87 11.96 -2.51 8.23
N GLU A 88 11.13 -3.49 8.60
CA GLU A 88 11.53 -4.75 9.22
C GLU A 88 10.70 -5.90 8.66
N GLY A 89 11.33 -7.07 8.54
CA GLY A 89 10.75 -8.29 8.02
C GLY A 89 10.78 -8.41 6.49
N GLU A 90 9.94 -9.31 6.00
CA GLU A 90 9.74 -9.66 4.60
C GLU A 90 8.25 -9.81 4.30
N VAL A 91 7.82 -9.26 3.16
CA VAL A 91 6.45 -9.45 2.66
C VAL A 91 6.46 -9.92 1.21
N GLN A 92 5.48 -10.74 0.88
CA GLN A 92 5.16 -11.10 -0.50
C GLN A 92 3.94 -10.32 -0.95
N VAL A 93 4.04 -9.64 -2.08
CA VAL A 93 2.94 -8.87 -2.67
C VAL A 93 2.52 -9.57 -3.94
N THR A 94 1.23 -9.89 -4.07
CA THR A 94 0.64 -10.37 -5.32
C THR A 94 -0.13 -9.23 -5.96
N HIS A 95 0.17 -8.91 -7.21
CA HIS A 95 -0.52 -7.88 -7.99
C HIS A 95 -0.70 -8.38 -9.43
N ASP A 96 -1.94 -8.39 -9.92
CA ASP A 96 -2.30 -8.88 -11.26
C ASP A 96 -1.72 -10.27 -11.59
N GLY A 97 -1.70 -11.15 -10.58
CA GLY A 97 -1.19 -12.53 -10.68
C GLY A 97 0.33 -12.67 -10.59
N ALA A 98 1.08 -11.57 -10.64
CA ALA A 98 2.52 -11.56 -10.42
C ALA A 98 2.84 -11.48 -8.92
N GLN A 99 3.87 -12.20 -8.49
CA GLN A 99 4.37 -12.19 -7.12
C GLN A 99 5.68 -11.39 -7.02
N PHE A 100 5.73 -10.52 -6.03
CA PHE A 100 6.86 -9.64 -5.75
C PHE A 100 7.30 -9.85 -4.31
N ARG A 101 8.60 -10.08 -4.11
CA ARG A 101 9.20 -10.24 -2.78
C ARG A 101 9.84 -8.92 -2.35
N PHE A 102 9.43 -8.39 -1.20
CA PHE A 102 9.98 -7.17 -0.63
C PHE A 102 10.70 -7.48 0.69
N LEU A 103 11.95 -7.05 0.77
CA LEU A 103 12.78 -7.15 1.97
C LEU A 103 12.87 -5.80 2.68
N SER A 104 13.28 -5.82 3.95
CA SER A 104 13.56 -4.63 4.73
C SER A 104 14.41 -3.60 3.96
N GLY A 105 13.99 -2.34 4.00
CA GLY A 105 14.55 -1.23 3.23
C GLY A 105 14.02 -1.08 1.80
N SER A 106 13.07 -1.91 1.38
CA SER A 106 12.39 -1.75 0.08
C SER A 106 11.19 -0.81 0.20
N ALA A 107 10.74 -0.27 -0.94
CA ALA A 107 9.51 0.50 -1.01
C ALA A 107 8.71 0.19 -2.28
N ALA A 108 7.39 0.36 -2.19
CA ALA A 108 6.46 0.25 -3.31
C ALA A 108 5.40 1.35 -3.25
N TYR A 109 4.73 1.59 -4.37
CA TYR A 109 3.50 2.37 -4.41
C TYR A 109 2.34 1.53 -4.91
N ILE A 110 1.14 1.87 -4.41
CA ILE A 110 -0.10 1.17 -4.70
C ILE A 110 -1.21 2.20 -4.84
N VAL A 111 -1.97 2.13 -5.92
CA VAL A 111 -3.14 2.97 -6.18
C VAL A 111 -4.39 2.27 -5.64
N THR A 112 -5.32 3.04 -5.07
CA THR A 112 -6.59 2.50 -4.58
C THR A 112 -7.40 1.82 -5.69
N GLY A 113 -8.08 0.72 -5.36
CA GLY A 113 -8.92 -0.03 -6.31
C GLY A 113 -8.17 -1.09 -7.11
N THR A 114 -6.93 -1.40 -6.77
CA THR A 114 -6.17 -2.51 -7.38
C THR A 114 -6.46 -3.84 -6.71
N ALA A 115 -6.36 -4.91 -7.50
CA ALA A 115 -6.31 -6.27 -6.99
C ALA A 115 -4.89 -6.58 -6.46
N THR A 116 -4.55 -6.03 -5.29
CA THR A 116 -3.29 -6.31 -4.62
C THR A 116 -3.52 -7.05 -3.32
N SER A 117 -2.75 -8.10 -3.05
CA SER A 117 -2.71 -8.78 -1.75
C SER A 117 -1.30 -8.82 -1.20
N VAL A 118 -1.20 -8.84 0.12
CA VAL A 118 0.06 -8.91 0.86
C VAL A 118 0.02 -10.15 1.75
N GLU A 119 1.11 -10.89 1.79
CA GLU A 119 1.36 -11.98 2.72
C GLU A 119 2.59 -11.63 3.55
N ALA A 120 2.52 -11.90 4.85
CA ALA A 120 3.66 -11.74 5.76
C ALA A 120 3.93 -13.09 6.44
N SER A 121 5.12 -13.65 6.23
CA SER A 121 5.53 -14.92 6.87
C SER A 121 6.06 -14.71 8.28
N GLU A 122 6.49 -13.49 8.61
CA GLU A 122 6.98 -13.05 9.91
C GLU A 122 6.33 -11.73 10.34
N THR A 123 6.59 -11.31 11.59
CA THR A 123 6.16 -9.98 12.02
C THR A 123 6.93 -8.91 11.25
N CYS A 124 6.20 -8.03 10.58
CA CYS A 124 6.76 -6.98 9.75
C CYS A 124 6.40 -5.60 10.29
N ARG A 125 7.27 -4.61 10.03
CA ARG A 125 6.99 -3.21 10.32
C ARG A 125 7.12 -2.39 9.05
N ALA A 126 6.12 -1.56 8.77
CA ALA A 126 6.10 -0.70 7.60
C ALA A 126 5.63 0.72 7.94
N VAL A 127 6.07 1.68 7.15
CA VAL A 127 5.53 3.04 7.17
C VAL A 127 4.88 3.34 5.83
N MET A 128 3.67 3.87 5.89
CA MET A 128 2.90 4.24 4.71
C MET A 128 2.64 5.73 4.68
N VAL A 129 2.80 6.35 3.51
CA VAL A 129 2.36 7.72 3.22
C VAL A 129 1.35 7.67 2.08
N SER A 130 0.12 8.12 2.32
CA SER A 130 -0.97 8.11 1.34
C SER A 130 -1.49 9.52 1.05
N LEU A 131 -1.79 9.81 -0.22
CA LEU A 131 -2.37 11.07 -0.66
C LEU A 131 -3.21 10.89 -1.92
N ARG A 132 -4.01 11.91 -2.26
CA ARG A 132 -4.76 11.91 -3.52
C ARG A 132 -3.81 12.02 -4.71
N ARG A 133 -4.08 11.25 -5.78
CA ARG A 133 -3.28 11.32 -7.02
C ARG A 133 -3.30 12.70 -7.66
N SER A 134 -4.41 13.43 -7.54
CA SER A 134 -4.49 14.82 -8.02
C SER A 134 -3.47 15.76 -7.39
N ARG A 135 -3.01 15.51 -6.15
CA ARG A 135 -1.92 16.29 -5.53
C ARG A 135 -0.56 15.99 -6.15
N LEU A 136 -0.28 14.73 -6.44
CA LEU A 136 0.93 14.36 -7.17
C LEU A 136 0.93 14.91 -8.60
N ALA A 137 -0.22 14.85 -9.28
CA ALA A 137 -0.39 15.43 -10.60
C ALA A 137 -0.14 16.95 -10.59
N ALA A 138 -0.63 17.67 -9.57
CA ALA A 138 -0.35 19.09 -9.39
C ALA A 138 1.15 19.37 -9.12
N ALA A 139 1.87 18.42 -8.55
CA ALA A 139 3.33 18.45 -8.41
C ALA A 139 4.07 17.95 -9.67
N GLY A 140 3.37 17.70 -10.79
CA GLY A 140 3.96 17.27 -12.05
C GLY A 140 4.33 15.79 -12.13
N ILE A 141 3.76 14.94 -11.26
CA ILE A 141 3.97 13.49 -11.27
C ILE A 141 2.72 12.80 -11.79
N ASP A 142 2.84 12.14 -12.95
CA ASP A 142 1.80 11.32 -13.57
C ASP A 142 2.10 9.83 -13.33
N VAL A 143 1.49 9.26 -12.29
CA VAL A 143 1.63 7.83 -11.99
C VAL A 143 0.62 7.04 -12.81
N ARG A 144 1.07 6.40 -13.89
CA ARG A 144 0.19 5.66 -14.83
C ARG A 144 -0.12 4.24 -14.39
N GLN A 145 0.86 3.58 -13.77
CA GLN A 145 0.71 2.24 -13.26
C GLN A 145 -0.04 2.29 -11.93
N THR A 146 -0.72 1.20 -11.61
CA THR A 146 -1.51 1.10 -10.38
C THR A 146 -0.71 0.45 -9.24
N PHE A 147 0.43 -0.14 -9.56
CA PHE A 147 1.41 -0.69 -8.65
C PHE A 147 2.81 -0.51 -9.23
N GLY A 148 3.81 -0.29 -8.37
CA GLY A 148 5.21 -0.34 -8.77
C GLY A 148 6.15 -0.40 -7.56
N ALA A 149 7.30 -1.04 -7.76
CA ALA A 149 8.39 -1.06 -6.79
C ALA A 149 9.36 0.08 -7.07
N PHE A 150 9.88 0.72 -6.03
CA PHE A 150 11.00 1.65 -6.15
C PHE A 150 12.32 0.88 -6.08
N ALA A 151 13.35 1.37 -6.76
CA ALA A 151 14.69 0.82 -6.61
C ALA A 151 15.15 0.90 -5.14
N ALA A 152 15.77 -0.17 -4.64
CA ALA A 152 16.17 -0.27 -3.23
C ALA A 152 17.12 0.86 -2.79
N SER A 153 18.00 1.32 -3.69
CA SER A 153 18.87 2.47 -3.46
C SER A 153 18.07 3.77 -3.24
N THR A 154 17.08 4.01 -4.10
CA THR A 154 16.18 5.15 -4.01
C THR A 154 15.36 5.10 -2.72
N ALA A 155 14.80 3.94 -2.37
CA ALA A 155 14.02 3.74 -1.16
C ALA A 155 14.84 4.01 0.12
N ARG A 156 16.04 3.43 0.24
CA ARG A 156 16.91 3.55 1.42
C ARG A 156 17.45 4.95 1.64
N THR A 157 17.65 5.71 0.57
CA THR A 157 18.16 7.09 0.64
C THR A 157 17.05 8.15 0.61
N SER A 158 15.79 7.71 0.64
CA SER A 158 14.62 8.58 0.50
C SER A 158 14.47 9.53 1.69
N PRO A 159 14.51 10.86 1.47
CA PRO A 159 14.21 11.83 2.52
C PRO A 159 12.75 11.71 3.02
N LEU A 160 11.84 11.16 2.20
CA LEU A 160 10.45 10.89 2.61
C LEU A 160 10.39 9.94 3.80
N LEU A 161 11.16 8.85 3.76
CA LEU A 161 11.16 7.85 4.83
C LEU A 161 11.67 8.47 6.14
N THR A 162 12.81 9.15 6.09
CA THR A 162 13.39 9.83 7.26
C THR A 162 12.42 10.86 7.84
N PHE A 163 11.79 11.66 6.98
CA PHE A 163 10.81 12.66 7.42
C PHE A 163 9.57 12.02 8.02
N ALA A 164 9.02 10.96 7.42
CA ALA A 164 7.85 10.25 7.93
C ALA A 164 8.11 9.63 9.32
N LEU A 165 9.28 9.04 9.54
CA LEU A 165 9.67 8.50 10.85
C LEU A 165 9.78 9.59 11.91
N ALA A 166 10.45 10.69 11.61
CA ALA A 166 10.55 11.84 12.53
C ALA A 166 9.17 12.45 12.81
N LEU A 167 8.31 12.53 11.79
CA LEU A 167 6.94 13.02 11.91
C LEU A 167 6.12 12.13 12.84
N ILE A 168 6.22 10.81 12.72
CA ILE A 168 5.56 9.83 13.60
C ILE A 168 5.99 10.05 15.06
N GLU A 169 7.29 10.19 15.31
CA GLU A 169 7.84 10.42 16.65
C GLU A 169 7.29 11.72 17.26
N VAL A 170 7.40 12.83 16.53
CA VAL A 170 6.93 14.14 17.02
C VAL A 170 5.41 14.17 17.21
N SER A 171 4.65 13.52 16.33
CA SER A 171 3.18 13.53 16.38
C SER A 171 2.59 12.68 17.51
N ARG A 172 3.41 11.92 18.24
CA ARG A 172 2.97 11.24 19.47
C ARG A 172 2.75 12.23 20.62
N ASP A 173 3.59 13.26 20.69
CA ASP A 173 3.64 14.18 21.82
C ASP A 173 3.19 15.60 21.46
N HIS A 174 3.15 15.94 20.16
CA HIS A 174 2.89 17.30 19.70
C HIS A 174 1.83 17.37 18.60
N THR A 175 1.10 18.47 18.57
CA THR A 175 0.24 18.83 17.43
C THR A 175 1.05 19.59 16.39
N LEU A 176 0.83 19.28 15.12
CA LEU A 176 1.56 19.88 14.00
C LEU A 176 0.61 20.63 13.06
N PRO A 177 1.09 21.69 12.39
CA PRO A 177 0.29 22.43 11.42
C PRO A 177 -0.02 21.55 10.20
N THR A 178 -1.30 21.37 9.88
CA THR A 178 -1.73 20.35 8.92
C THR A 178 -1.36 20.67 7.48
N GLU A 179 -1.63 21.88 6.98
CA GLU A 179 -1.32 22.23 5.59
C GLU A 179 0.18 22.25 5.25
N PRO A 180 1.07 22.88 6.03
CA PRO A 180 2.51 22.86 5.74
C PRO A 180 3.09 21.45 5.74
N THR A 181 2.71 20.61 6.71
CA THR A 181 3.14 19.20 6.77
C THR A 181 2.65 18.44 5.55
N ALA A 182 1.42 18.66 5.11
CA ALA A 182 0.87 18.02 3.93
C ALA A 182 1.62 18.41 2.64
N THR A 183 1.99 19.68 2.49
CA THR A 183 2.78 20.17 1.36
C THR A 183 4.16 19.50 1.34
N VAL A 184 4.87 19.51 2.47
CA VAL A 184 6.21 18.87 2.57
C VAL A 184 6.13 17.38 2.25
N LEU A 185 5.15 16.65 2.80
CA LEU A 185 4.96 15.23 2.47
C LEU A 185 4.66 15.02 0.98
N THR A 186 3.85 15.88 0.36
CA THR A 186 3.53 15.79 -1.07
C THR A 186 4.78 16.00 -1.92
N ASP A 187 5.59 17.02 -1.60
CA ASP A 187 6.84 17.32 -2.31
C ASP A 187 7.87 16.20 -2.16
N LEU A 188 7.95 15.58 -0.97
CA LEU A 188 8.83 14.45 -0.70
C LEU A 188 8.39 13.19 -1.45
N VAL A 189 7.09 12.89 -1.53
CA VAL A 189 6.59 11.81 -2.38
C VAL A 189 6.90 12.09 -3.85
N ALA A 190 6.65 13.31 -4.33
CA ALA A 190 6.99 13.68 -5.70
C ALA A 190 8.49 13.56 -5.99
N GLY A 191 9.34 13.97 -5.03
CA GLY A 191 10.79 13.80 -5.10
C GLY A 191 11.23 12.34 -5.21
N LEU A 192 10.57 11.43 -4.48
CA LEU A 192 10.83 10.00 -4.56
C LEU A 192 10.56 9.45 -5.98
N PHE A 193 9.42 9.78 -6.58
CA PHE A 193 9.10 9.36 -7.95
C PHE A 193 10.13 9.87 -8.96
N ARG A 194 10.52 11.15 -8.87
CA ARG A 194 11.55 11.73 -9.76
C ARG A 194 12.90 11.04 -9.61
N ALA A 195 13.29 10.71 -8.38
CA ALA A 195 14.56 10.05 -8.10
C ALA A 195 14.59 8.63 -8.70
N ASP A 196 13.47 7.91 -8.63
CA ASP A 196 13.34 6.58 -9.21
C ASP A 196 13.35 6.59 -10.75
N ASP A 197 12.65 7.54 -11.37
CA ASP A 197 12.69 7.74 -12.83
C ASP A 197 14.11 8.06 -13.32
N ALA A 198 14.83 8.91 -12.58
CA ALA A 198 16.23 9.24 -12.87
C ALA A 198 17.17 8.03 -12.72
N TYR A 199 16.87 7.14 -11.77
CA TYR A 199 17.61 5.89 -11.59
C TYR A 199 17.38 4.92 -12.75
N SER A 200 16.12 4.69 -13.12
CA SER A 200 15.71 3.82 -14.23
C SER A 200 16.31 4.28 -15.57
N THR A 201 16.30 5.59 -15.84
CA THR A 201 16.88 6.15 -17.06
C THR A 201 18.41 6.04 -17.10
N ARG A 202 19.11 6.23 -15.96
CA ARG A 202 20.56 6.04 -15.89
C ARG A 202 20.96 4.58 -16.06
N SER A 203 20.18 3.64 -15.49
CA SER A 203 20.43 2.20 -15.63
C SER A 203 20.32 1.71 -17.08
N LEU A 204 19.49 2.35 -17.91
CA LEU A 204 19.40 2.02 -19.34
C LEU A 204 20.56 2.61 -20.17
N GLY A 205 21.20 3.68 -19.68
CA GLY A 205 22.36 4.31 -20.32
C GLY A 205 23.71 3.70 -19.91
N SER A 206 23.77 3.02 -18.75
CA SER A 206 24.90 2.20 -18.34
C SER A 206 24.61 0.74 -18.68
N GLY A 207 25.16 0.23 -19.79
CA GLY A 207 25.19 -1.21 -20.09
C GLY A 207 26.06 -1.96 -19.07
N LEU A 208 25.58 -2.05 -17.83
CA LEU A 208 26.09 -2.91 -16.78
C LEU A 208 24.93 -3.80 -16.36
N ASP A 209 25.13 -5.09 -16.63
CA ASP A 209 24.22 -6.19 -16.34
C ASP A 209 23.67 -6.09 -14.92
N VAL A 210 22.40 -5.71 -14.80
CA VAL A 210 21.59 -6.14 -13.66
C VAL A 210 20.99 -7.47 -14.08
N GLU A 211 21.59 -8.54 -13.56
CA GLU A 211 21.09 -9.90 -13.64
C GLU A 211 19.72 -9.95 -12.93
N PHE A 212 18.67 -9.62 -13.67
CA PHE A 212 17.29 -9.94 -13.33
C PHE A 212 17.09 -11.44 -13.63
N GLU A 213 17.63 -12.29 -12.76
CA GLU A 213 17.34 -13.72 -12.71
C GLU A 213 15.84 -13.88 -12.37
N GLY A 214 14.97 -13.85 -13.38
CA GLY A 214 13.54 -14.14 -13.21
C GLY A 214 12.56 -13.43 -14.14
N TYR A 215 12.97 -12.43 -14.95
CA TYR A 215 12.00 -11.65 -15.75
C TYR A 215 12.06 -11.81 -17.27
N ARG A 216 12.92 -12.68 -17.82
CA ARG A 216 13.09 -12.81 -19.28
C ARG A 216 12.63 -14.13 -19.93
N GLU A 217 12.30 -15.17 -19.17
CA GLU A 217 11.88 -16.44 -19.79
C GLU A 217 10.37 -16.63 -19.95
N THR A 218 9.53 -16.03 -19.09
CA THR A 218 8.08 -16.32 -19.12
C THR A 218 7.33 -15.64 -20.27
N VAL A 219 7.80 -14.49 -20.76
CA VAL A 219 7.10 -13.75 -21.84
C VAL A 219 7.47 -14.26 -23.24
N ARG A 220 8.61 -14.97 -23.39
CA ARG A 220 9.00 -15.53 -24.70
C ARG A 220 8.32 -16.86 -25.00
N THR A 221 7.99 -17.64 -23.98
CA THR A 221 7.30 -18.93 -24.18
C THR A 221 5.82 -18.77 -24.53
N PHE A 222 5.14 -17.70 -24.06
CA PHE A 222 3.72 -17.50 -24.34
C PHE A 222 3.42 -16.96 -25.76
N LEU A 223 4.37 -16.27 -26.39
CA LEU A 223 4.20 -15.73 -27.74
C LEU A 223 4.63 -16.69 -28.87
N LEU A 224 5.35 -17.77 -28.55
CA LEU A 224 5.72 -18.77 -29.56
C LEU A 224 4.68 -19.89 -29.69
N THR A 225 3.93 -20.22 -28.64
CA THR A 225 2.90 -21.28 -28.70
C THR A 225 1.61 -20.86 -29.42
N GLN A 226 1.31 -19.56 -29.50
CA GLN A 226 0.09 -19.06 -30.17
C GLN A 226 0.26 -18.84 -31.68
N VAL A 227 1.46 -18.99 -32.24
CA VAL A 227 1.71 -18.84 -33.68
C VAL A 227 1.71 -20.19 -34.41
N GLU A 228 1.94 -21.32 -33.71
CA GLU A 228 1.95 -22.65 -34.36
C GLU A 228 0.57 -23.33 -34.45
N GLU A 229 -0.43 -22.93 -33.65
CA GLU A 229 -1.77 -23.54 -33.71
C GLU A 229 -2.74 -22.86 -34.71
N GLY A 230 -2.31 -21.80 -35.39
CA GLY A 230 -3.16 -21.02 -36.31
C GLY A 230 -3.01 -21.30 -37.81
N SER A 231 -2.16 -22.25 -38.23
CA SER A 231 -1.85 -22.47 -39.66
C SER A 231 -2.16 -23.87 -40.19
N ALA A 232 -3.16 -24.55 -39.61
CA ALA A 232 -3.74 -25.75 -40.19
C ALA A 232 -5.27 -25.72 -40.08
N GLY A 233 -5.91 -25.06 -41.05
CA GLY A 233 -7.36 -24.99 -41.22
C GLY A 233 -7.71 -24.30 -42.52
#